data_AF-A0AAU3ICK9-F1
#
_entry.id   AF-A0AAU3ICK9-F1
#
_cell.length_a   1.000
_cell.length_b   1.000
_cell.length_c   1.000
_cell.angle_alpha   90.00
_cell.angle_beta   90.00
_cell.angle_gamma   90.00
#
_symmetry.space_group_name_H-M   'P 1'
#
loop_
_entity.id
_entity.type
_entity.pdbx_description
1 polymer ?
#
loop_
_entity_poly.entity_id
_entity_poly.type
_entity_poly.pdbx_seq_one_letter_code
_entity_poly.pdbx_strand_id
1 'polypeptide(L)'
;MSTSVVCEANGVGGRMSWGERWGFVRGDKRQIQTAVLGGADSEEPLMLLLEAIELDAFRRRHEHDTFRCGLLLGGCGLPLMTKLYTDRVCHFAHHPGPDGHPHLCGRRARGVNSADHLYVKSAAAAWLHGRGEQARFDFAQPDGAPIGSVVDIQLRRGGPRVHLNQAVMPEWDADSEPVLGMSVPVDRDVLIRRWYVHRIRLDSESTARRVRIGTEAFARPTEWFGLDECEMTERGLSTSAVERIIRARSTPPSSRWPAGKAKKVPDAQARAQALLRRLAGARRFESVVAVKRICDDIAALAGTNQRTQAQLAAALDDANH
;
A
#
# COMPACT_ATOMS: atom_id res chain seq x y z
N MET A 1 15.94 62.55 -11.50
CA MET A 1 17.02 61.80 -12.19
C MET A 1 16.72 60.34 -12.00
N SER A 2 16.18 59.73 -13.05
CA SER A 2 15.75 58.34 -13.09
C SER A 2 16.83 57.56 -13.83
N THR A 3 17.35 56.51 -13.25
CA THR A 3 18.31 55.60 -13.91
C THR A 3 17.75 54.19 -13.83
N SER A 4 17.11 53.81 -14.93
CA SER A 4 16.80 52.44 -15.30
C SER A 4 18.11 51.71 -15.64
N VAL A 5 18.28 50.49 -15.11
CA VAL A 5 19.17 49.48 -15.69
C VAL A 5 18.35 48.21 -15.90
N VAL A 6 18.14 47.92 -17.16
CA VAL A 6 17.67 46.66 -17.72
C VAL A 6 18.89 45.75 -17.85
N CYS A 7 18.82 44.51 -17.36
CA CYS A 7 19.68 43.43 -17.83
C CYS A 7 18.79 42.24 -18.20
N GLU A 8 19.07 41.73 -19.40
CA GLU A 8 18.24 40.90 -20.23
C GLU A 8 18.06 39.47 -19.73
N ALA A 9 16.89 38.92 -20.05
CA ALA A 9 16.63 37.50 -20.02
C ALA A 9 17.24 36.83 -21.26
N ASN A 10 18.09 35.84 -21.05
CA ASN A 10 18.36 34.79 -22.03
C ASN A 10 18.13 33.44 -21.35
N GLY A 11 17.03 32.78 -21.72
CA GLY A 11 16.71 31.44 -21.28
C GLY A 11 17.37 30.39 -22.16
N VAL A 12 17.80 29.28 -21.55
CA VAL A 12 17.70 27.93 -22.13
C VAL A 12 17.49 26.96 -20.95
N GLY A 13 16.44 26.15 -21.04
CA GLY A 13 15.98 25.24 -20.02
C GLY A 13 16.99 24.17 -19.63
N GLY A 14 17.32 24.14 -18.33
CA GLY A 14 17.80 22.96 -17.64
C GLY A 14 16.72 22.49 -16.67
N ARG A 15 16.12 21.32 -16.93
CA ARG A 15 15.29 20.60 -15.97
C ARG A 15 16.12 20.38 -14.70
N MET A 16 15.87 21.15 -13.64
CA MET A 16 16.51 20.91 -12.36
C MET A 16 15.96 19.60 -11.79
N SER A 17 16.77 18.56 -11.91
CA SER A 17 16.64 17.31 -11.18
C SER A 17 16.78 17.61 -9.69
N TRP A 18 15.74 17.35 -8.91
CA TRP A 18 15.69 17.50 -7.45
C TRP A 18 16.57 16.45 -6.71
N GLY A 19 17.56 15.87 -7.39
CA GLY A 19 18.36 14.75 -6.89
C GLY A 19 19.77 15.09 -6.38
N GLU A 20 20.29 16.31 -6.60
CA GLU A 20 21.74 16.54 -6.47
C GLU A 20 22.19 17.59 -5.44
N ARG A 21 21.26 18.18 -4.65
CA ARG A 21 21.63 19.14 -3.57
C ARG A 21 21.46 18.62 -2.14
N TRP A 22 21.29 17.32 -1.96
CA TRP A 22 21.33 16.69 -0.64
C TRP A 22 22.37 15.58 -0.68
N GLY A 23 23.64 15.95 -0.43
CA GLY A 23 24.58 14.98 0.08
C GLY A 23 23.91 14.33 1.28
N PHE A 24 23.69 13.01 1.20
CA PHE A 24 23.07 12.21 2.25
C PHE A 24 23.71 12.56 3.59
N VAL A 25 23.06 13.43 4.37
CA VAL A 25 23.33 13.53 5.79
C VAL A 25 22.94 12.17 6.32
N ARG A 26 23.93 11.30 6.56
CA ARG A 26 23.74 10.11 7.39
C ARG A 26 23.03 10.58 8.64
N GLY A 27 21.74 10.28 8.75
CA GLY A 27 20.89 10.82 9.82
C GLY A 27 21.56 10.55 11.16
N ASP A 28 21.77 11.60 11.96
CA ASP A 28 22.16 11.40 13.34
C ASP A 28 21.03 10.60 13.98
N LYS A 29 21.34 9.37 14.39
CA LYS A 29 20.36 8.43 14.95
C LYS A 29 19.68 8.99 16.20
N ARG A 30 20.12 10.11 16.76
CA ARG A 30 19.49 10.81 17.89
C ARG A 30 18.34 11.75 17.50
N GLN A 31 18.13 12.02 16.21
CA GLN A 31 17.10 12.96 15.75
C GLN A 31 15.71 12.38 15.93
N ILE A 32 14.89 13.04 16.75
CA ILE A 32 13.48 12.69 16.97
C ILE A 32 12.62 13.65 16.15
N GLN A 33 11.82 13.13 15.22
CA GLN A 33 10.94 13.95 14.37
C GLN A 33 9.50 14.02 14.85
N THR A 34 9.10 13.16 15.79
CA THR A 34 7.72 13.14 16.30
C THR A 34 7.66 13.16 17.81
N ALA A 35 6.63 13.81 18.33
CA ALA A 35 6.28 13.92 19.73
C ALA A 35 4.77 13.72 19.89
N VAL A 36 4.30 13.71 21.12
CA VAL A 36 2.87 13.83 21.44
C VAL A 36 2.62 15.14 22.19
N LEU A 37 1.44 15.71 21.96
CA LEU A 37 0.98 16.95 22.57
C LEU A 37 0.44 16.70 23.99
N GLY A 38 0.84 17.51 24.96
CA GLY A 38 0.39 17.39 26.35
C GLY A 38 1.12 16.30 27.15
N GLY A 39 0.41 15.20 27.45
CA GLY A 39 0.85 14.10 28.32
C GLY A 39 1.67 13.02 27.62
N ALA A 40 2.35 12.16 28.39
CA ALA A 40 3.18 11.08 27.85
C ALA A 40 2.36 9.95 27.20
N ASP A 41 1.13 9.77 27.65
CA ASP A 41 0.10 8.84 27.19
C ASP A 41 -0.82 9.44 26.12
N SER A 42 -0.59 10.71 25.74
CA SER A 42 -1.37 11.38 24.71
C SER A 42 -1.32 10.64 23.37
N GLU A 43 -2.46 10.65 22.69
CA GLU A 43 -2.64 10.08 21.36
C GLU A 43 -2.64 11.14 20.26
N GLU A 44 -2.33 12.39 20.59
CA GLU A 44 -2.26 13.51 19.64
C GLU A 44 -0.84 13.63 19.09
N PRO A 45 -0.57 13.09 17.87
CA PRO A 45 0.77 13.08 17.32
C PRO A 45 1.13 14.46 16.77
N LEU A 46 2.40 14.79 16.91
CA LEU A 46 2.97 15.99 16.33
C LEU A 46 4.25 15.66 15.58
N MET A 47 4.37 16.21 14.38
CA MET A 47 5.57 16.11 13.56
C MET A 47 6.29 17.46 13.54
N LEU A 48 7.61 17.41 13.75
CA LEU A 48 8.47 18.55 13.49
C LEU A 48 9.04 18.48 12.08
N LEU A 49 8.86 19.58 11.35
CA LEU A 49 9.52 19.79 10.07
C LEU A 49 10.98 20.16 10.27
N LEU A 50 11.82 19.85 9.28
CA LEU A 50 13.28 19.84 9.46
C LEU A 50 13.94 21.19 9.21
N GLU A 51 13.23 22.13 8.56
CA GLU A 51 13.76 23.44 8.20
C GLU A 51 13.62 24.46 9.34
N ALA A 52 14.61 25.32 9.48
CA ALA A 52 14.66 26.35 10.52
C ALA A 52 13.46 27.30 10.47
N ILE A 53 13.07 27.75 9.28
CA ILE A 53 11.94 28.67 9.09
C ILE A 53 10.61 28.02 9.50
N GLU A 54 10.46 26.72 9.25
CA GLU A 54 9.28 25.96 9.62
C GLU A 54 9.24 25.72 11.14
N LEU A 55 10.39 25.52 11.79
CA LEU A 55 10.48 25.41 13.25
C LEU A 55 10.04 26.71 13.95
N ASP A 56 10.40 27.88 13.41
CA ASP A 56 9.94 29.15 14.00
C ASP A 56 8.42 29.32 13.89
N ALA A 57 7.83 28.97 12.74
CA ALA A 57 6.38 28.96 12.58
C ALA A 57 5.70 27.94 13.51
N PHE A 58 6.31 26.76 13.67
CA PHE A 58 5.87 25.73 14.59
C PHE A 58 5.88 26.22 16.05
N ARG A 59 6.97 26.84 16.50
CA ARG A 59 7.09 27.36 17.87
C ARG A 59 6.05 28.42 18.20
N ARG A 60 5.74 29.31 17.25
CA ARG A 60 4.67 30.31 17.42
C ARG A 60 3.30 29.67 17.52
N ARG A 61 3.03 28.64 16.71
CA ARG A 61 1.74 27.91 16.75
C ARG A 61 1.54 27.17 18.07
N HIS A 62 2.63 26.69 18.67
CA HIS A 62 2.63 25.81 19.84
C HIS A 62 3.29 26.47 21.06
N GLU A 63 3.15 27.80 21.21
CA GLU A 63 3.83 28.58 22.27
C GLU A 63 3.46 28.13 23.68
N HIS A 64 2.22 27.66 23.86
CA HIS A 64 1.67 27.22 25.15
C HIS A 64 1.59 25.70 25.30
N ASP A 65 2.09 24.97 24.32
CA ASP A 65 1.99 23.52 24.27
C ASP A 65 3.23 22.85 24.85
N THR A 66 3.04 21.66 25.42
CA THR A 66 4.14 20.81 25.88
C THR A 66 4.29 19.60 25.00
N PHE A 67 5.53 19.25 24.66
CA PHE A 67 5.84 18.07 23.86
C PHE A 67 6.44 16.96 24.73
N ARG A 68 6.00 15.72 24.52
CA ARG A 68 6.50 14.55 25.24
C ARG A 68 7.04 13.50 24.28
N CYS A 69 8.03 12.75 24.74
CA CYS A 69 8.49 11.53 24.08
C CYS A 69 7.47 10.42 24.33
N GLY A 70 6.34 10.45 23.60
CA GLY A 70 5.14 9.67 23.91
C GLY A 70 5.36 8.16 24.02
N LEU A 71 4.64 7.53 24.94
CA LEU A 71 4.72 6.08 25.20
C LEU A 71 4.22 5.27 23.99
N LEU A 72 3.16 5.73 23.34
CA LEU A 72 2.64 5.11 22.11
C LEU A 72 3.59 5.26 20.91
N LEU A 73 4.51 6.23 20.95
CA LEU A 73 5.61 6.33 19.97
C LEU A 73 6.78 5.38 20.27
N GLY A 74 6.64 4.50 21.27
CA GLY A 74 7.74 3.71 21.84
C GLY A 74 8.75 4.56 22.60
N GLY A 75 8.32 5.73 23.10
CA GLY A 75 9.11 6.70 23.85
C GLY A 75 9.21 6.40 25.35
N CYS A 76 9.88 7.30 26.09
CA CYS A 76 10.09 7.17 27.53
C CYS A 76 9.20 8.08 28.40
N GLY A 77 8.31 8.87 27.79
CA GLY A 77 7.40 9.80 28.47
C GLY A 77 8.03 11.12 28.96
N LEU A 78 9.34 11.28 28.82
CA LEU A 78 10.03 12.51 29.25
C LEU A 78 9.69 13.72 28.36
N PRO A 79 9.74 14.95 28.91
CA PRO A 79 9.55 16.17 28.13
C PRO A 79 10.57 16.30 27.00
N LEU A 80 10.13 16.89 25.90
CA LEU A 80 10.94 17.20 24.73
C LEU A 80 11.00 18.72 24.51
N MET A 81 12.14 19.18 24.04
CA MET A 81 12.36 20.53 23.51
C MET A 81 12.65 20.45 22.00
N THR A 82 12.41 21.54 21.28
CA THR A 82 12.83 21.67 19.89
C THR A 82 14.24 22.24 19.79
N LYS A 83 15.10 21.64 18.97
CA LYS A 83 16.43 22.17 18.67
C LYS A 83 16.42 22.82 17.29
N LEU A 84 16.72 24.12 17.30
CA LEU A 84 16.92 24.92 16.09
C LEU A 84 18.37 24.77 15.63
N TYR A 85 18.53 24.40 14.37
CA TYR A 85 19.81 24.35 13.69
C TYR A 85 19.67 25.02 12.33
N THR A 86 20.69 25.79 11.94
CA THR A 86 20.79 26.40 10.60
C THR A 86 21.77 25.67 9.71
N ASP A 87 22.66 24.87 10.30
CA ASP A 87 23.68 24.02 9.67
C ASP A 87 23.26 22.54 9.58
N ARG A 88 22.22 22.15 10.32
CA ARG A 88 21.72 20.78 10.48
C ARG A 88 20.19 20.77 10.56
N VAL A 89 19.60 19.57 10.50
CA VAL A 89 18.15 19.42 10.60
C VAL A 89 17.62 19.72 12.00
N CYS A 90 16.53 20.49 12.05
CA CYS A 90 15.78 20.70 13.28
C CYS A 90 15.13 19.39 13.73
N HIS A 91 15.06 19.17 15.05
CA HIS A 91 14.49 17.96 15.64
C HIS A 91 14.05 18.19 17.08
N PHE A 92 13.21 17.31 17.61
CA PHE A 92 12.98 17.22 19.05
C PHE A 92 14.18 16.56 19.75
N ALA A 93 14.44 16.98 20.98
CA ALA A 93 15.43 16.38 21.86
C ALA A 93 14.89 16.35 23.29
N HIS A 94 15.35 15.38 24.09
CA HIS A 94 15.11 15.41 25.52
C HIS A 94 15.82 16.60 26.15
N HIS A 95 15.25 17.12 27.23
CA HIS A 95 15.99 18.00 28.12
C HIS A 95 17.23 17.27 28.66
N PRO A 96 18.35 17.97 28.93
CA PRO A 96 19.48 17.37 29.61
C PRO A 96 19.09 16.86 30.99
N GLY A 97 19.74 15.79 31.45
CA GLY A 97 19.58 15.32 32.83
C GLY A 97 20.16 16.32 33.86
N PRO A 98 19.95 16.07 35.17
CA PRO A 98 20.50 16.92 36.24
C PRO A 98 22.02 17.04 36.20
N ASP A 99 22.70 16.03 35.66
CA ASP A 99 24.14 15.93 35.44
C ASP A 99 24.61 16.56 34.11
N GLY A 100 23.68 17.15 33.34
CA GLY A 100 23.94 17.71 32.01
C GLY A 100 24.12 16.66 30.92
N HIS A 101 24.03 15.36 31.23
CA HIS A 101 24.21 14.31 30.24
C HIS A 101 22.92 14.06 29.43
N PRO A 102 23.04 13.64 28.17
CA PRO A 102 21.87 13.28 27.37
C PRO A 102 21.13 12.07 27.96
N HIS A 103 19.81 12.17 28.07
CA HIS A 103 19.00 11.02 28.46
C HIS A 103 19.09 9.87 27.45
N LEU A 104 19.30 8.66 27.96
CA LEU A 104 19.29 7.42 27.18
C LEU A 104 17.84 6.97 26.93
N CYS A 105 17.28 7.36 25.80
CA CYS A 105 15.94 6.95 25.39
C CYS A 105 16.00 5.67 24.54
N GLY A 106 15.30 4.62 25.00
CA GLY A 106 15.18 3.33 24.29
C GLY A 106 14.37 3.36 23.00
N ARG A 107 13.75 4.51 22.67
CA ARG A 107 12.94 4.70 21.46
C ARG A 107 13.75 4.39 20.20
N ARG A 108 13.33 3.38 19.44
CA ARG A 108 14.01 2.94 18.21
C ARG A 108 13.54 3.70 16.97
N ALA A 109 12.23 3.87 16.82
CA ALA A 109 11.63 4.56 15.68
C ALA A 109 11.57 6.07 15.96
N ARG A 110 12.32 6.86 15.19
CA ARG A 110 12.47 8.31 15.45
C ARG A 110 12.09 9.19 14.26
N GLY A 111 11.84 8.59 13.09
CA GLY A 111 11.35 9.31 11.91
C GLY A 111 9.85 9.59 11.97
N VAL A 112 9.37 10.35 10.99
CA VAL A 112 7.96 10.70 10.80
C VAL A 112 6.99 9.53 10.88
N ASN A 113 7.35 8.39 10.28
CA ASN A 113 6.50 7.21 10.24
C ASN A 113 6.27 6.56 11.63
N SER A 114 7.06 6.91 12.65
CA SER A 114 6.89 6.36 14.00
C SER A 114 5.57 6.76 14.66
N ALA A 115 4.92 7.83 14.16
CA ALA A 115 3.61 8.28 14.64
C ALA A 115 2.46 7.88 13.71
N ASP A 116 2.70 7.10 12.65
CA ASP A 116 1.67 6.80 11.64
C ASP A 116 0.43 6.16 12.24
N HIS A 117 0.57 5.28 13.24
CA HIS A 117 -0.55 4.65 13.92
C HIS A 117 -1.46 5.66 14.64
N LEU A 118 -0.90 6.71 15.25
CA LEU A 118 -1.67 7.78 15.88
C LEU A 118 -2.40 8.64 14.82
N TYR A 119 -1.73 8.94 13.70
CA TYR A 119 -2.37 9.67 12.60
C TYR A 119 -3.48 8.85 11.93
N VAL A 120 -3.29 7.53 11.78
CA VAL A 120 -4.34 6.61 11.30
C VAL A 120 -5.54 6.62 12.25
N LYS A 121 -5.29 6.47 13.55
CA LYS A 121 -6.32 6.50 14.59
C LYS A 121 -7.10 7.81 14.56
N SER A 122 -6.40 8.95 14.56
CA SER A 122 -7.02 10.28 14.50
C SER A 122 -7.86 10.47 13.24
N ALA A 123 -7.34 10.09 12.07
CA ALA A 123 -8.06 10.25 10.80
C ALA A 123 -9.29 9.34 10.73
N ALA A 124 -9.16 8.07 11.14
CA ALA A 124 -10.26 7.13 11.17
C ALA A 124 -11.35 7.53 12.17
N ALA A 125 -10.96 7.99 13.37
CA ALA A 125 -11.89 8.48 14.37
C ALA A 125 -12.71 9.68 13.87
N ALA A 126 -12.06 10.68 13.26
CA ALA A 126 -12.74 11.82 12.69
C ALA A 126 -13.69 11.42 11.54
N TRP A 127 -13.22 10.52 10.66
CA TRP A 127 -13.98 10.02 9.52
C TRP A 127 -15.23 9.24 9.91
N LEU A 128 -15.13 8.38 10.93
CA LEU A 128 -16.23 7.57 11.46
C LEU A 128 -17.20 8.41 12.29
N HIS A 129 -16.68 9.33 13.11
CA HIS A 129 -17.51 10.25 13.89
C HIS A 129 -18.37 11.13 12.99
N GLY A 130 -17.81 11.66 11.89
CA GLY A 130 -18.56 12.44 10.89
C GLY A 130 -19.69 11.66 10.21
N ARG A 131 -19.73 10.33 10.36
CA ARG A 131 -20.77 9.43 9.83
C ARG A 131 -21.70 8.88 10.92
N GLY A 132 -21.55 9.34 12.17
CA GLY A 132 -22.32 8.84 13.31
C GLY A 132 -21.92 7.44 13.77
N GLU A 133 -20.79 6.92 13.30
CA GLU A 133 -20.28 5.61 13.69
C GLU A 133 -19.41 5.72 14.94
N GLN A 134 -19.65 4.82 15.91
CA GLN A 134 -18.79 4.68 17.08
C GLN A 134 -17.76 3.59 16.83
N ALA A 135 -16.49 3.91 17.08
CA ALA A 135 -15.39 2.98 16.95
C ALA A 135 -14.49 2.99 18.18
N ARG A 136 -13.94 1.82 18.51
CA ARG A 136 -12.83 1.68 19.46
C ARG A 136 -11.55 1.43 18.69
N PHE A 137 -10.44 1.87 19.28
CA PHE A 137 -9.13 1.78 18.67
C PHE A 137 -8.16 1.13 19.64
N ASP A 138 -7.47 0.09 19.20
CA ASP A 138 -6.44 -0.58 19.98
C ASP A 138 -5.11 -0.64 19.22
N PHE A 139 -4.00 -0.42 19.92
CA PHE A 139 -2.65 -0.52 19.38
C PHE A 139 -2.04 -1.88 19.76
N ALA A 140 -2.60 -2.95 19.22
CA ALA A 140 -2.21 -4.31 19.58
C ALA A 140 -0.71 -4.57 19.34
N GLN A 141 -0.11 -5.39 20.21
CA GLN A 141 1.28 -5.81 20.13
C GLN A 141 1.36 -7.35 20.12
N PRO A 142 0.77 -8.01 19.12
CA PRO A 142 0.80 -9.47 19.04
C PRO A 142 2.25 -9.95 19.01
N ASP A 143 2.54 -10.99 19.79
CA ASP A 143 3.88 -11.59 19.91
C ASP A 143 5.01 -10.58 20.23
N GLY A 144 4.67 -9.52 20.97
CA GLY A 144 5.64 -8.48 21.34
C GLY A 144 6.03 -7.56 20.19
N ALA A 145 5.23 -7.50 19.12
CA ALA A 145 5.43 -6.58 18.01
C ALA A 145 5.57 -5.12 18.50
N PRO A 146 6.38 -4.29 17.83
CA PRO A 146 6.53 -2.89 18.18
C PRO A 146 5.18 -2.15 18.22
N ILE A 147 5.03 -1.23 19.18
CA ILE A 147 3.86 -0.34 19.21
C ILE A 147 3.74 0.38 17.87
N GLY A 148 2.51 0.44 17.35
CA GLY A 148 2.21 1.07 16.08
C GLY A 148 2.47 0.20 14.86
N SER A 149 2.80 -1.08 15.04
CA SER A 149 2.82 -2.06 13.94
C SER A 149 1.43 -2.36 13.40
N VAL A 150 0.43 -2.41 14.29
CA VAL A 150 -0.98 -2.61 13.93
C VAL A 150 -1.89 -1.61 14.63
N VAL A 151 -3.01 -1.26 13.97
CA VAL A 151 -4.11 -0.50 14.55
C VAL A 151 -5.39 -1.28 14.31
N ASP A 152 -6.04 -1.67 15.40
CA ASP A 152 -7.33 -2.34 15.36
C ASP A 152 -8.44 -1.30 15.44
N ILE A 153 -9.29 -1.25 14.42
CA ILE A 153 -10.45 -0.36 14.37
C ILE A 153 -11.69 -1.22 14.58
N GLN A 154 -12.22 -1.21 15.79
CA GLN A 154 -13.37 -2.04 16.17
C GLN A 154 -14.66 -1.27 15.96
N LEU A 155 -15.50 -1.80 15.07
CA LEU A 155 -16.86 -1.35 14.79
C LEU A 155 -17.85 -2.41 15.25
N ARG A 156 -19.13 -2.03 15.38
CA ARG A 156 -20.20 -2.95 15.78
C ARG A 156 -20.36 -4.18 14.87
N ARG A 157 -19.97 -4.06 13.59
CA ARG A 157 -20.14 -5.09 12.56
C ARG A 157 -18.80 -5.69 12.09
N GLY A 158 -17.78 -5.65 12.95
CA GLY A 158 -16.40 -5.96 12.56
C GLY A 158 -15.77 -4.75 11.86
N GLY A 159 -14.45 -4.60 11.99
CA GLY A 159 -13.75 -3.45 11.43
C GLY A 159 -12.33 -3.78 11.00
N PRO A 160 -11.69 -2.86 10.26
CA PRO A 160 -10.42 -3.15 9.62
C PRO A 160 -9.28 -3.21 10.63
N ARG A 161 -8.32 -4.10 10.35
CA ARG A 161 -7.01 -4.13 11.02
C ARG A 161 -5.98 -3.52 10.08
N VAL A 162 -5.35 -2.43 10.51
CA VAL A 162 -4.34 -1.72 9.70
C VAL A 162 -2.96 -2.24 10.06
N HIS A 163 -2.24 -2.80 9.10
CA HIS A 163 -0.85 -3.28 9.24
C HIS A 163 0.11 -2.24 8.68
N LEU A 164 0.85 -1.51 9.52
CA LEU A 164 1.72 -0.42 9.07
C LEU A 164 3.14 -0.87 8.68
N ASN A 165 3.54 -2.06 9.13
CA ASN A 165 4.84 -2.65 8.81
C ASN A 165 4.77 -4.19 8.81
N GLN A 166 5.89 -4.83 8.46
CA GLN A 166 6.01 -6.28 8.34
C GLN A 166 6.15 -7.02 9.69
N ALA A 167 6.05 -6.35 10.84
CA ALA A 167 6.24 -7.03 12.12
C ALA A 167 5.08 -7.97 12.47
N VAL A 168 3.90 -7.75 11.89
CA VAL A 168 2.71 -8.59 12.09
C VAL A 168 2.16 -8.95 10.71
N MET A 169 2.16 -10.24 10.41
CA MET A 169 1.61 -10.74 9.14
C MET A 169 0.07 -10.62 9.14
N PRO A 170 -0.54 -10.21 8.02
CA PRO A 170 -1.99 -10.15 7.92
C PRO A 170 -2.61 -11.54 7.87
N GLU A 171 -3.68 -11.71 8.64
CA GLU A 171 -4.54 -12.88 8.59
C GLU A 171 -5.67 -12.61 7.57
N TRP A 172 -5.69 -13.36 6.48
CA TRP A 172 -6.59 -13.07 5.36
C TRP A 172 -8.02 -13.56 5.57
N ASP A 173 -8.21 -14.61 6.39
CA ASP A 173 -9.49 -15.28 6.60
C ASP A 173 -10.10 -14.96 7.98
N ALA A 174 -9.59 -13.91 8.64
CA ALA A 174 -10.13 -13.40 9.90
C ALA A 174 -11.34 -12.48 9.67
N ASP A 175 -12.10 -12.22 10.73
CA ASP A 175 -13.27 -11.33 10.68
C ASP A 175 -12.90 -9.85 10.41
N SER A 176 -11.64 -9.47 10.63
CA SER A 176 -11.14 -8.12 10.38
C SER A 176 -10.53 -8.00 8.99
N GLU A 177 -11.06 -7.09 8.15
CA GLU A 177 -10.49 -6.82 6.82
C GLU A 177 -9.09 -6.16 6.96
N PRO A 178 -8.03 -6.75 6.37
CA PRO A 178 -6.70 -6.20 6.48
C PRO A 178 -6.48 -5.00 5.55
N VAL A 179 -5.93 -3.92 6.11
CA VAL A 179 -5.49 -2.73 5.36
C VAL A 179 -3.96 -2.60 5.48
N LEU A 180 -3.25 -2.65 4.36
CA LEU A 180 -1.81 -2.91 4.36
C LEU A 180 -0.97 -1.69 4.00
N GLY A 181 -0.02 -1.36 4.86
CA GLY A 181 1.02 -0.37 4.59
C GLY A 181 1.84 -0.78 3.36
N MET A 182 2.45 0.19 2.70
CA MET A 182 3.23 -0.03 1.46
C MET A 182 4.44 -0.94 1.63
N SER A 183 4.92 -1.10 2.86
CA SER A 183 6.03 -2.00 3.18
C SER A 183 5.59 -3.45 3.37
N VAL A 184 4.29 -3.74 3.53
CA VAL A 184 3.79 -5.11 3.77
C VAL A 184 3.70 -5.84 2.43
N PRO A 185 4.41 -6.96 2.22
CA PRO A 185 4.34 -7.69 0.97
C PRO A 185 2.96 -8.35 0.78
N VAL A 186 2.53 -8.48 -0.48
CA VAL A 186 1.31 -9.20 -0.84
C VAL A 186 1.63 -10.12 -2.00
N ASP A 187 1.38 -11.41 -1.81
CA ASP A 187 1.64 -12.41 -2.84
C ASP A 187 0.64 -12.28 -3.99
N ARG A 188 1.12 -12.55 -5.20
CA ARG A 188 0.30 -12.55 -6.42
C ARG A 188 -0.94 -13.44 -6.27
N ASP A 189 -0.79 -14.59 -5.62
CA ASP A 189 -1.90 -15.54 -5.45
C ASP A 189 -2.98 -14.98 -4.52
N VAL A 190 -2.62 -14.16 -3.53
CA VAL A 190 -3.60 -13.44 -2.70
C VAL A 190 -4.41 -12.48 -3.56
N LEU A 191 -3.76 -11.68 -4.42
CA LEU A 191 -4.45 -10.77 -5.34
C LEU A 191 -5.33 -11.51 -6.36
N ILE A 192 -4.92 -12.69 -6.82
CA ILE A 192 -5.73 -13.51 -7.73
C ILE A 192 -6.97 -14.04 -7.01
N ARG A 193 -6.82 -14.53 -5.77
CA ARG A 193 -7.91 -15.11 -4.98
C ARG A 193 -8.88 -14.05 -4.44
N ARG A 194 -8.38 -12.99 -3.81
CA ARG A 194 -9.18 -11.90 -3.20
C ARG A 194 -9.59 -10.80 -4.16
N TRP A 195 -8.98 -10.76 -5.34
CA TRP A 195 -9.23 -9.81 -6.44
C TRP A 195 -8.65 -8.42 -6.19
N TYR A 196 -8.62 -7.99 -4.94
CA TYR A 196 -7.96 -6.78 -4.48
C TYR A 196 -7.51 -6.92 -3.02
N VAL A 197 -6.69 -5.97 -2.57
CA VAL A 197 -6.39 -5.71 -1.15
C VAL A 197 -6.42 -4.20 -0.91
N HIS A 198 -6.72 -3.80 0.33
CA HIS A 198 -6.60 -2.41 0.73
C HIS A 198 -5.16 -2.05 1.06
N ARG A 199 -4.73 -0.90 0.56
CA ARG A 199 -3.45 -0.28 0.92
C ARG A 199 -3.67 0.95 1.77
N ILE A 200 -2.67 1.29 2.57
CA ILE A 200 -2.59 2.58 3.24
C ILE A 200 -1.22 3.20 3.03
N ARG A 201 -1.22 4.50 2.82
CA ARG A 201 -0.02 5.33 2.93
C ARG A 201 -0.38 6.63 3.62
N LEU A 202 0.66 7.30 4.13
CA LEU A 202 0.53 8.58 4.78
C LEU A 202 1.45 9.58 4.09
N ASP A 203 0.84 10.61 3.52
CA ASP A 203 1.52 11.68 2.82
C ASP A 203 1.75 12.83 3.83
N SER A 204 2.97 13.34 3.93
CA SER A 204 3.26 14.46 4.84
C SER A 204 2.78 15.77 4.22
N GLU A 205 1.91 16.49 4.93
CA GLU A 205 1.38 17.79 4.52
C GLU A 205 1.57 18.78 5.67
N SER A 206 2.54 19.69 5.53
CA SER A 206 2.99 20.56 6.62
C SER A 206 3.29 19.71 7.88
N THR A 207 2.75 20.08 9.04
CA THR A 207 2.98 19.40 10.33
C THR A 207 2.08 18.16 10.56
N ALA A 208 1.35 17.71 9.55
CA ALA A 208 0.41 16.61 9.64
C ALA A 208 0.69 15.49 8.63
N ARG A 209 0.12 14.31 8.89
CA ARG A 209 0.15 13.17 7.97
C ARG A 209 -1.27 12.94 7.45
N ARG A 210 -1.47 13.05 6.13
CA ARG A 210 -2.76 12.75 5.49
C ARG A 210 -2.82 11.27 5.11
N VAL A 211 -3.87 10.59 5.57
CA VAL A 211 -4.14 9.19 5.22
C VAL A 211 -4.69 9.09 3.80
N ARG A 212 -4.11 8.18 3.00
CA ARG A 212 -4.64 7.76 1.69
C ARG A 212 -4.90 6.26 1.70
N ILE A 213 -6.07 5.87 1.21
CA ILE A 213 -6.48 4.47 1.05
C ILE A 213 -6.27 4.06 -0.40
N GLY A 214 -5.57 2.95 -0.60
CA GLY A 214 -5.31 2.40 -1.92
C GLY A 214 -6.10 1.12 -2.17
N THR A 215 -6.35 0.84 -3.45
CA THR A 215 -6.86 -0.47 -3.90
C THR A 215 -5.84 -1.07 -4.85
N GLU A 216 -5.15 -2.11 -4.37
CA GLU A 216 -4.22 -2.88 -5.20
C GLU A 216 -4.94 -4.10 -5.75
N ALA A 217 -4.79 -4.35 -7.05
CA ALA A 217 -5.40 -5.46 -7.75
C ALA A 217 -4.41 -6.11 -8.70
N PHE A 218 -4.63 -7.39 -9.02
CA PHE A 218 -3.73 -8.13 -9.89
C PHE A 218 -3.56 -7.46 -11.27
N ALA A 219 -2.31 -7.26 -11.69
CA ALA A 219 -1.93 -6.65 -12.96
C ALA A 219 -2.49 -5.23 -13.19
N ARG A 220 -2.71 -4.46 -12.11
CA ARG A 220 -3.14 -3.06 -12.16
C ARG A 220 -2.33 -2.21 -11.18
N PRO A 221 -2.00 -0.94 -11.52
CA PRO A 221 -1.46 -0.01 -10.53
C PRO A 221 -2.43 0.20 -9.37
N THR A 222 -1.90 0.46 -8.18
CA THR A 222 -2.71 0.84 -7.01
C THR A 222 -3.39 2.19 -7.25
N GLU A 223 -4.72 2.22 -7.17
CA GLU A 223 -5.51 3.45 -7.22
C GLU A 223 -5.65 4.02 -5.81
N TRP A 224 -5.43 5.33 -5.63
CA TRP A 224 -5.36 5.99 -4.31
C TRP A 224 -6.45 7.03 -4.09
N PHE A 225 -7.11 6.96 -2.94
CA PHE A 225 -8.25 7.75 -2.53
C PHE A 225 -8.01 8.42 -1.18
N GLY A 226 -8.63 9.58 -0.96
CA GLY A 226 -8.77 10.20 0.34
C GLY A 226 -9.70 9.37 1.20
N LEU A 227 -9.57 9.49 2.51
CA LEU A 227 -10.45 8.77 3.42
C LEU A 227 -11.92 9.25 3.26
N ASP A 228 -12.11 10.53 2.97
CA ASP A 228 -13.38 11.16 2.63
C ASP A 228 -14.04 10.59 1.36
N GLU A 229 -13.24 10.09 0.41
CA GLU A 229 -13.67 9.40 -0.82
C GLU A 229 -13.97 7.91 -0.60
N CYS A 230 -13.83 7.41 0.63
CA CYS A 230 -14.12 6.03 1.01
C CYS A 230 -15.47 5.89 1.73
N GLU A 231 -16.04 4.69 1.66
CA GLU A 231 -17.28 4.33 2.33
C GLU A 231 -17.06 3.13 3.25
N MET A 232 -17.82 3.06 4.35
CA MET A 232 -17.93 1.85 5.16
C MET A 232 -19.21 1.12 4.74
N THR A 233 -19.04 -0.07 4.17
CA THR A 233 -20.15 -0.91 3.69
C THR A 233 -20.34 -2.12 4.60
N GLU A 234 -21.36 -2.93 4.36
CA GLU A 234 -21.53 -4.20 5.07
C GLU A 234 -20.38 -5.20 4.83
N ARG A 235 -19.60 -5.00 3.76
CA ARG A 235 -18.41 -5.79 3.44
C ARG A 235 -17.12 -5.18 4.00
N GLY A 236 -17.23 -4.09 4.77
CA GLY A 236 -16.11 -3.32 5.26
C GLY A 236 -15.80 -2.09 4.39
N LEU A 237 -14.56 -1.63 4.49
CA LEU A 237 -14.06 -0.45 3.80
C LEU A 237 -14.19 -0.62 2.27
N SER A 238 -14.74 0.38 1.59
CA SER A 238 -14.92 0.37 0.14
C SER A 238 -14.36 1.64 -0.48
N THR A 239 -13.75 1.47 -1.66
CA THR A 239 -13.33 2.56 -2.55
C THR A 239 -14.07 2.42 -3.88
N SER A 240 -14.11 3.49 -4.68
CA SER A 240 -14.68 3.39 -6.03
C SER A 240 -14.00 2.32 -6.91
N ALA A 241 -12.72 2.02 -6.68
CA ALA A 241 -12.02 0.95 -7.39
C ALA A 241 -12.50 -0.44 -6.95
N VAL A 242 -12.72 -0.64 -5.64
CA VAL A 242 -13.30 -1.88 -5.10
C VAL A 242 -14.68 -2.13 -5.70
N GLU A 243 -15.54 -1.12 -5.73
CA GLU A 243 -16.86 -1.23 -6.33
C GLU A 243 -16.82 -1.63 -7.81
N ARG A 244 -15.90 -1.03 -8.58
CA ARG A 244 -15.71 -1.40 -10.00
C ARG A 244 -15.26 -2.85 -10.15
N ILE A 245 -14.34 -3.32 -9.30
CA ILE A 245 -13.84 -4.70 -9.32
C ILE A 245 -14.97 -5.68 -8.98
N ILE A 246 -15.71 -5.41 -7.89
CA ILE A 246 -16.86 -6.23 -7.48
C ILE A 246 -17.92 -6.25 -8.57
N ARG A 247 -18.28 -5.09 -9.13
CA ARG A 247 -19.27 -4.98 -10.22
C ARG A 247 -18.83 -5.77 -11.44
N ALA A 248 -17.58 -5.63 -11.89
CA ALA A 248 -17.06 -6.33 -13.06
C ALA A 248 -17.09 -7.87 -12.90
N ARG A 249 -17.00 -8.38 -11.66
CA ARG A 249 -17.00 -9.83 -11.38
C ARG A 249 -18.37 -10.38 -10.99
N SER A 250 -19.26 -9.53 -10.48
CA SER A 250 -20.66 -9.88 -10.18
C SER A 250 -21.56 -9.73 -11.40
N THR A 251 -21.16 -8.91 -12.39
CA THR A 251 -21.87 -8.80 -13.66
C THR A 251 -21.63 -10.10 -14.44
N PRO A 252 -22.68 -10.86 -14.79
CA PRO A 252 -22.55 -11.98 -15.71
C PRO A 252 -21.85 -11.48 -16.98
N PRO A 253 -20.90 -12.24 -17.57
CA PRO A 253 -20.28 -11.83 -18.82
C PRO A 253 -21.40 -11.44 -19.78
N SER A 254 -21.38 -10.19 -20.26
CA SER A 254 -22.48 -9.69 -21.08
C SER A 254 -22.70 -10.70 -22.18
N SER A 255 -23.91 -11.23 -22.31
CA SER A 255 -24.35 -12.00 -23.47
C SER A 255 -24.48 -11.04 -24.66
N ARG A 256 -23.39 -10.35 -25.00
CA ARG A 256 -23.19 -9.63 -26.25
C ARG A 256 -22.44 -10.54 -27.21
N TRP A 257 -22.94 -11.76 -27.34
CA TRP A 257 -23.04 -12.33 -28.67
C TRP A 257 -24.46 -12.05 -29.13
N PRO A 258 -24.64 -11.34 -30.26
CA PRO A 258 -25.97 -11.23 -30.85
C PRO A 258 -26.52 -12.65 -30.98
N ALA A 259 -27.78 -12.85 -30.61
CA ALA A 259 -28.52 -14.04 -31.01
C ALA A 259 -28.38 -14.16 -32.54
N GLY A 260 -27.53 -15.08 -32.99
CA GLY A 260 -26.93 -15.00 -34.31
C GLY A 260 -26.25 -16.31 -34.69
N LYS A 261 -27.09 -17.32 -34.88
CA LYS A 261 -26.84 -18.65 -35.48
C LYS A 261 -26.26 -19.69 -34.52
N ALA A 262 -26.96 -20.83 -34.51
CA ALA A 262 -26.58 -22.08 -33.86
C ALA A 262 -25.06 -22.30 -33.96
N LYS A 263 -24.45 -22.58 -32.81
CA LYS A 263 -23.05 -22.97 -32.69
C LYS A 263 -22.83 -24.19 -33.59
N LYS A 264 -22.40 -23.97 -34.84
CA LYS A 264 -21.88 -25.05 -35.68
C LYS A 264 -20.77 -25.67 -34.87
N VAL A 265 -20.97 -26.92 -34.49
CA VAL A 265 -19.92 -27.82 -34.01
C VAL A 265 -18.67 -27.50 -34.83
N PRO A 266 -17.54 -27.07 -34.21
CA PRO A 266 -16.35 -26.75 -34.96
C PRO A 266 -16.03 -27.92 -35.86
N ASP A 267 -15.94 -27.66 -37.16
CA ASP A 267 -15.66 -28.70 -38.14
C ASP A 267 -14.40 -29.47 -37.73
N ALA A 268 -14.36 -30.77 -38.01
CA ALA A 268 -13.32 -31.68 -37.56
C ALA A 268 -11.91 -31.13 -37.88
N GLN A 269 -11.80 -30.39 -38.98
CA GLN A 269 -10.60 -29.68 -39.40
C GLN A 269 -10.10 -28.61 -38.40
N ALA A 270 -10.99 -27.79 -37.85
CA ALA A 270 -10.64 -26.76 -36.88
C ALA A 270 -10.24 -27.38 -35.53
N ARG A 271 -10.87 -28.51 -35.16
CA ARG A 271 -10.52 -29.29 -33.96
C ARG A 271 -9.13 -29.90 -34.07
N ALA A 272 -8.79 -30.47 -35.23
CA ALA A 272 -7.46 -31.02 -35.50
C ALA A 272 -6.36 -29.95 -35.35
N GLN A 273 -6.54 -28.77 -35.94
CA GLN A 273 -5.57 -27.69 -35.85
C GLN A 273 -5.39 -27.13 -34.43
N ALA A 274 -6.45 -27.16 -33.62
CA ALA A 274 -6.36 -26.77 -32.21
C ALA A 274 -5.59 -27.82 -31.38
N LEU A 275 -5.82 -29.11 -31.63
CA LEU A 275 -5.13 -30.20 -30.93
C LEU A 275 -3.63 -30.22 -31.28
N LEU A 276 -3.27 -30.04 -32.55
CA LEU A 276 -1.85 -29.93 -32.97
C LEU A 276 -1.13 -28.78 -32.28
N ARG A 277 -1.76 -27.60 -32.16
CA ARG A 277 -1.18 -26.45 -31.45
C ARG A 277 -1.02 -26.72 -29.95
N ARG A 278 -1.99 -27.38 -29.33
CA ARG A 278 -1.93 -27.76 -27.91
C ARG A 278 -0.85 -28.79 -27.65
N LEU A 279 -0.67 -29.77 -28.54
CA LEU A 279 0.39 -30.78 -28.43
C LEU A 279 1.78 -30.14 -28.54
N ALA A 280 1.98 -29.25 -29.52
CA ALA A 280 3.23 -28.50 -29.66
C ALA A 280 3.53 -27.64 -28.41
N GLY A 281 2.50 -27.04 -27.81
CA GLY A 281 2.61 -26.32 -26.55
C GLY A 281 2.97 -27.23 -25.37
N ALA A 282 2.27 -28.36 -25.22
CA ALA A 282 2.50 -29.31 -24.13
C ALA A 282 3.90 -29.93 -24.16
N ARG A 283 4.44 -30.19 -25.36
CA ARG A 283 5.84 -30.65 -25.55
C ARG A 283 6.86 -29.57 -25.18
N ARG A 284 6.61 -28.30 -25.52
CA ARG A 284 7.49 -27.18 -25.13
C ARG A 284 7.62 -27.00 -23.62
N PHE A 285 6.63 -27.44 -22.84
CA PHE A 285 6.62 -27.35 -21.38
C PHE A 285 6.76 -28.73 -20.69
N GLU A 286 7.24 -29.75 -21.41
CA GLU A 286 7.55 -31.11 -20.91
C GLU A 286 6.42 -31.76 -20.08
N SER A 287 5.16 -31.46 -20.39
CA SER A 287 4.02 -31.94 -19.59
C SER A 287 3.51 -33.29 -20.09
N VAL A 288 4.02 -34.38 -19.52
CA VAL A 288 3.67 -35.77 -19.88
C VAL A 288 2.17 -36.05 -19.78
N VAL A 289 1.50 -35.56 -18.73
CA VAL A 289 0.05 -35.75 -18.51
C VAL A 289 -0.78 -35.00 -19.56
N ALA A 290 -0.36 -33.81 -19.96
CA ALA A 290 -1.04 -33.03 -20.99
C ALA A 290 -0.84 -33.65 -22.37
N VAL A 291 0.36 -34.15 -22.68
CA VAL A 291 0.64 -34.87 -23.94
C VAL A 291 -0.27 -36.09 -24.08
N LYS A 292 -0.35 -36.96 -23.06
CA LYS A 292 -1.18 -38.18 -23.10
C LYS A 292 -2.67 -37.87 -23.37
N ARG A 293 -3.23 -36.89 -22.64
CA ARG A 293 -4.62 -36.47 -22.82
C ARG A 293 -4.89 -35.89 -24.21
N ILE A 294 -3.94 -35.15 -24.77
CA ILE A 294 -4.08 -34.57 -26.11
C ILE A 294 -3.96 -35.66 -27.19
N CYS A 295 -3.12 -36.68 -26.98
CA CYS A 295 -3.05 -37.84 -27.87
C CYS A 295 -4.37 -38.63 -27.90
N ASP A 296 -5.01 -38.84 -26.74
CA ASP A 296 -6.34 -39.47 -26.65
C ASP A 296 -7.41 -38.65 -27.40
N ASP A 297 -7.38 -37.32 -27.25
CA ASP A 297 -8.28 -36.39 -27.97
C ASP A 297 -8.05 -36.42 -29.50
N ILE A 298 -6.81 -36.64 -29.96
CA ILE A 298 -6.47 -36.78 -31.39
C ILE A 298 -6.96 -38.12 -31.94
N ALA A 299 -6.76 -39.22 -31.21
CA ALA A 299 -7.19 -40.56 -31.62
C ALA A 299 -8.72 -40.67 -31.76
N ALA A 300 -9.48 -39.91 -30.96
CA ALA A 300 -10.93 -39.85 -31.03
C ALA A 300 -11.48 -38.96 -32.17
N LEU A 301 -10.62 -38.26 -32.93
CA LEU A 301 -11.06 -37.29 -33.94
C LEU A 301 -11.29 -37.93 -35.32
N ALA A 302 -12.55 -38.01 -35.75
CA ALA A 302 -12.95 -38.46 -37.08
C ALA A 302 -13.37 -37.28 -38.01
N GLY A 303 -13.24 -37.46 -39.32
CA GLY A 303 -13.78 -36.54 -40.34
C GLY A 303 -12.85 -35.42 -40.82
N THR A 304 -11.53 -35.54 -40.65
CA THR A 304 -10.53 -34.56 -41.12
C THR A 304 -10.06 -34.85 -42.55
N ASN A 305 -9.51 -33.85 -43.24
CA ASN A 305 -8.94 -34.07 -44.58
C ASN A 305 -7.62 -34.86 -44.52
N GLN A 306 -7.26 -35.51 -45.64
CA GLN A 306 -6.12 -36.43 -45.73
C GLN A 306 -4.77 -35.80 -45.31
N ARG A 307 -4.55 -34.53 -45.64
CA ARG A 307 -3.34 -33.77 -45.24
C ARG A 307 -3.26 -33.61 -43.72
N THR A 308 -4.40 -33.39 -43.07
CA THR A 308 -4.48 -33.18 -41.63
C THR A 308 -4.42 -34.49 -40.87
N GLN A 309 -4.99 -35.57 -41.43
CA GLN A 309 -4.78 -36.92 -40.91
C GLN A 309 -3.31 -37.32 -40.92
N ALA A 310 -2.58 -37.02 -42.01
CA ALA A 310 -1.13 -37.27 -42.07
C ALA A 310 -0.35 -36.47 -41.01
N GLN A 311 -0.73 -35.21 -40.77
CA GLN A 311 -0.11 -34.38 -39.73
C GLN A 311 -0.42 -34.87 -38.31
N LEU A 312 -1.64 -35.34 -38.05
CA LEU A 312 -2.01 -35.91 -36.76
C LEU A 312 -1.30 -37.26 -36.51
N ALA A 313 -1.19 -38.11 -37.53
CA ALA A 313 -0.47 -39.37 -37.44
C ALA A 313 1.01 -39.15 -37.13
N ALA A 314 1.67 -38.23 -37.86
CA ALA A 314 3.07 -37.87 -37.60
C ALA A 314 3.26 -37.30 -36.19
N ALA A 315 2.33 -36.47 -35.71
CA ALA A 315 2.42 -35.87 -34.38
C ALA A 315 2.19 -36.89 -33.23
N LEU A 316 1.41 -37.95 -33.47
CA LEU A 316 1.23 -39.06 -32.54
C LEU A 316 2.46 -39.97 -32.48
N ASP A 317 3.04 -40.30 -33.65
CA ASP A 317 4.23 -41.14 -33.76
C ASP A 317 5.43 -40.47 -33.04
N ASP A 318 5.59 -39.16 -33.27
CA ASP A 318 6.65 -38.34 -32.68
C ASP A 318 6.44 -38.01 -31.19
N ALA A 319 5.24 -38.27 -30.64
CA ALA A 319 4.94 -38.11 -29.21
C ALA A 319 5.04 -39.41 -28.40
N ASN A 320 5.11 -40.56 -29.09
CA ASN A 320 5.26 -41.89 -28.49
C ASN A 320 6.74 -42.37 -28.47
N HIS A 321 7.66 -41.58 -29.02
CA HIS A 321 9.12 -41.72 -28.92
C HIS A 321 9.70 -40.65 -28.00
#